data_AF-A0A659V7L3-F1
#
_entry.id   AF-A0A659V7L3-F1
#
_cell.length_a   1.000
_cell.length_b   1.000
_cell.length_c   1.000
_cell.angle_alpha   90.00
_cell.angle_beta   90.00
_cell.angle_gamma   90.00
#
_symmetry.space_group_name_H-M   'P 1'
#
loop_
_entity.id
_entity.type
_entity.pdbx_description
1 polymer ?
#
loop_
_entity_poly.entity_id
_entity_poly.type
_entity_poly.pdbx_seq_one_letter_code
_entity_poly.pdbx_strand_id
1 'polypeptide(L)'
;MNHFAGFTTPVLGGHHAMLRFAEDGRAEPVLGPGGEPKIFPTELEASKAVTESLLRYFNGHMRRDGETITSARDAAERIFRKGRMIPVEHR
;
A
#
# COMPACT_ATOMS: atom_id res chain seq x y z
N MET A 1 -6.64 -14.74 8.60
CA MET A 1 -6.85 -13.33 8.98
C MET A 1 -5.87 -12.49 8.17
N ASN A 2 -6.37 -11.55 7.39
CA ASN A 2 -5.56 -10.77 6.44
C ASN A 2 -4.82 -9.66 7.20
N HIS A 3 -3.52 -9.88 7.44
CA HIS A 3 -2.66 -8.94 8.15
C HIS A 3 -1.44 -8.60 7.34
N PHE A 4 -0.99 -7.35 7.50
CA PHE A 4 0.35 -6.95 7.13
C PHE A 4 1.37 -7.88 7.78
N ALA A 5 2.33 -8.34 6.98
CA ALA A 5 3.47 -9.08 7.48
C ALA A 5 4.72 -8.59 6.74
N GLY A 6 5.77 -8.30 7.49
CA GLY A 6 7.10 -7.99 6.97
C GLY A 6 8.10 -8.96 7.58
N PHE A 7 8.87 -9.64 6.74
CA PHE A 7 9.86 -10.61 7.20
C PHE A 7 10.98 -10.76 6.16
N THR A 8 12.05 -11.46 6.53
CA THR A 8 13.17 -11.72 5.64
C THR A 8 13.28 -13.22 5.35
N THR A 9 13.67 -13.57 4.12
CA THR A 9 13.94 -14.96 3.73
C THR A 9 15.37 -15.08 3.24
N PRO A 10 16.20 -15.98 3.80
CA PRO A 10 17.55 -16.20 3.31
C PRO A 10 17.51 -16.84 1.91
N VAL A 11 18.40 -16.39 1.03
CA VAL A 11 18.56 -16.87 -0.35
C VAL A 11 20.05 -16.99 -0.71
N LEU A 12 20.36 -17.62 -1.84
CA LEU A 12 21.74 -17.66 -2.32
C LEU A 12 22.24 -16.24 -2.57
N GLY A 13 23.29 -15.84 -1.83
CA GLY A 13 23.89 -14.51 -1.95
C GLY A 13 23.30 -13.43 -1.04
N GLY A 14 22.35 -13.76 -0.15
CA GLY A 14 21.86 -12.79 0.85
C GLY A 14 20.46 -13.08 1.36
N HIS A 15 19.63 -12.04 1.42
CA HIS A 15 18.26 -12.10 1.94
C HIS A 15 17.28 -11.38 1.01
N HIS A 16 16.09 -11.94 0.83
CA HIS A 16 14.94 -11.20 0.32
C HIS A 16 14.23 -10.48 1.46
N ALA A 17 13.82 -9.23 1.21
CA ALA A 17 12.83 -8.52 2.00
C ALA A 17 11.44 -8.90 1.51
N MET A 18 10.59 -9.47 2.36
CA MET A 18 9.26 -9.96 1.99
C MET A 18 8.18 -9.12 2.67
N LEU A 19 7.15 -8.74 1.90
CA LEU A 19 5.98 -8.01 2.39
C LEU A 19 4.71 -8.71 1.93
N ARG A 20 3.76 -8.87 2.85
CA ARG A 20 2.38 -9.22 2.55
C ARG A 20 1.49 -8.04 2.90
N PHE A 21 0.76 -7.53 1.92
CA PHE A 21 -0.32 -6.59 2.17
C PHE A 21 -1.61 -7.34 2.53
N ALA A 22 -2.50 -6.68 3.26
CA ALA A 22 -3.77 -7.27 3.69
C ALA A 22 -4.71 -7.62 2.51
N GLU A 23 -4.53 -6.96 1.36
CA GLU A 23 -5.32 -7.18 0.14
C GLU A 23 -4.91 -8.45 -0.64
N ASP A 24 -3.61 -8.73 -0.75
CA ASP A 24 -3.10 -9.77 -1.65
C ASP A 24 -3.11 -11.18 -1.04
N GLY A 25 -3.15 -11.30 0.28
CA GLY A 25 -3.14 -12.58 1.00
C GLY A 25 -1.85 -13.40 0.86
N ARG A 26 -0.91 -13.00 -0.01
CA ARG A 26 0.39 -13.63 -0.27
C ARG A 26 1.52 -12.63 -0.06
N ALA A 27 2.67 -13.13 0.40
CA ALA A 27 3.86 -12.30 0.57
C ALA A 27 4.66 -12.24 -0.73
N GLU A 28 5.11 -11.06 -1.10
CA GLU A 28 5.93 -10.79 -2.27
C GLU A 28 7.25 -10.12 -1.88
N PRO A 29 8.33 -10.33 -2.66
CA PRO A 29 9.60 -9.69 -2.38
C PRO A 29 9.58 -8.20 -2.74
N VAL A 30 10.35 -7.40 -2.02
CA VAL A 30 10.67 -6.03 -2.43
C VAL A 30 11.46 -6.09 -3.73
N LEU A 31 10.92 -5.44 -4.76
CA LEU A 31 11.50 -5.45 -6.10
C LEU A 31 12.54 -4.33 -6.27
N GLY A 32 13.59 -4.64 -7.00
CA GLY A 32 14.59 -3.68 -7.45
C GLY A 32 14.20 -2.98 -8.76
N PRO A 33 15.12 -2.18 -9.32
CA PRO A 33 14.97 -1.66 -10.68
C PRO A 33 14.75 -2.80 -11.67
N GLY A 34 13.74 -2.68 -12.53
CA GLY A 34 13.41 -3.73 -13.52
C GLY A 34 12.40 -4.78 -13.04
N GLY A 35 11.90 -4.68 -11.80
CA GLY A 35 10.82 -5.57 -11.31
C GLY A 35 11.28 -6.93 -10.83
N GLU A 36 12.60 -7.16 -10.75
CA GLU A 36 13.16 -8.39 -10.18
C GLU A 36 13.30 -8.29 -8.66
N PRO A 37 13.19 -9.41 -7.91
CA PRO A 37 13.42 -9.44 -6.47
C PRO A 37 14.80 -8.89 -6.09
N LYS A 38 14.85 -7.91 -5.19
CA LYS A 38 16.11 -7.36 -4.70
C LYS A 38 16.73 -8.28 -3.64
N ILE A 39 17.98 -8.68 -3.87
CA ILE A 39 18.79 -9.40 -2.88
C ILE A 39 19.56 -8.39 -2.03
N PHE A 40 19.40 -8.48 -0.72
CA PHE A 40 20.11 -7.67 0.27
C PHE A 40 21.26 -8.48 0.87
N PRO A 41 22.47 -7.91 0.99
CA PRO A 41 23.63 -8.62 1.54
C PRO A 41 23.42 -9.18 2.95
N THR A 42 22.65 -8.47 3.79
CA THR A 42 22.41 -8.86 5.19
C THR A 42 20.93 -8.88 5.57
N GLU A 43 20.58 -9.67 6.58
CA GLU A 43 19.23 -9.69 7.17
C GLU A 43 18.81 -8.30 7.67
N LEU A 44 19.73 -7.54 8.25
CA LEU A 44 19.48 -6.20 8.75
C LEU A 44 19.09 -5.23 7.62
N GLU A 45 19.79 -5.30 6.49
CA GLU A 45 19.46 -4.47 5.32
C GLU A 45 18.12 -4.87 4.71
N ALA A 46 17.83 -6.17 4.63
CA ALA A 46 16.51 -6.64 4.20
C ALA A 46 15.39 -6.15 5.13
N SER A 47 15.60 -6.22 6.45
CA SER A 47 14.63 -5.74 7.46
C SER A 47 14.39 -4.23 7.38
N LYS A 48 15.45 -3.44 7.13
CA LYS A 48 15.32 -2.00 6.86
C LYS A 48 14.48 -1.76 5.60
N ALA A 49 14.73 -2.50 4.53
CA ALA A 49 13.99 -2.37 3.28
C ALA A 49 12.51 -2.77 3.40
N VAL A 50 12.19 -3.80 4.21
CA VAL A 50 10.80 -4.13 4.59
C VAL A 50 10.13 -2.91 5.23
N THR A 51 10.81 -2.30 6.20
CA THR A 51 10.27 -1.16 6.95
C THR A 51 10.08 0.06 6.06
N GLU A 52 11.07 0.42 5.26
CA GLU A 52 11.00 1.53 4.30
C GLU A 52 9.88 1.35 3.28
N SER A 53 9.75 0.13 2.73
CA SER A 53 8.73 -0.18 1.73
C SER A 53 7.33 -0.14 2.34
N LEU A 54 7.19 -0.65 3.57
CA LEU A 54 5.93 -0.58 4.31
C LEU A 54 5.54 0.87 4.64
N LEU A 55 6.49 1.69 5.11
CA LEU A 55 6.26 3.12 5.37
C LEU A 55 5.91 3.88 4.08
N ARG A 56 6.57 3.56 2.96
CA ARG A 56 6.25 4.13 1.65
C ARG A 56 4.82 3.78 1.23
N TYR A 57 4.38 2.53 1.43
CA TYR A 57 3.01 2.12 1.19
C TYR A 57 2.03 2.87 2.10
N PHE A 58 2.30 2.96 3.40
CA PHE A 58 1.46 3.72 4.34
C PHE A 58 1.32 5.19 3.92
N ASN A 59 2.43 5.84 3.60
CA ASN A 59 2.46 7.27 3.28
C ASN A 59 2.01 7.61 1.85
N GLY A 60 2.01 6.64 0.94
CA GLY A 60 1.59 6.82 -0.45
C GLY A 60 0.20 6.28 -0.76
N HIS A 61 -0.07 5.03 -0.39
CA HIS A 61 -1.30 4.30 -0.72
C HIS A 61 -2.34 4.32 0.40
N MET A 62 -1.94 4.34 1.68
CA MET A 62 -2.87 4.28 2.81
C MET A 62 -2.98 5.58 3.62
N ARG A 63 -2.81 6.74 2.98
CA ARG A 63 -3.08 8.03 3.63
C ARG A 63 -4.51 8.07 4.16
N ARG A 64 -4.63 8.10 5.48
CA ARG A 64 -5.84 8.47 6.23
C ARG A 64 -5.54 9.75 7.02
N ASP A 65 -5.26 10.83 6.28
CA ASP A 65 -5.73 12.19 6.57
C ASP A 65 -5.32 13.10 5.40
N GLY A 66 -6.32 13.69 4.74
CA GLY A 66 -6.19 14.54 3.54
C GLY A 66 -6.55 13.84 2.22
N GLU A 67 -7.77 13.31 2.12
CA GLU A 67 -8.48 12.85 0.91
C GLU A 67 -7.69 12.21 -0.24
N THR A 68 -8.03 10.95 -0.54
CA THR A 68 -8.16 10.53 -1.95
C THR A 68 -9.65 10.39 -2.27
N ILE A 69 -10.39 11.51 -2.31
CA ILE A 69 -11.73 11.53 -2.93
C ILE A 69 -11.51 11.45 -4.43
N THR A 70 -11.66 10.25 -4.97
CA THR A 70 -11.97 10.12 -6.38
C THR A 70 -13.33 10.79 -6.61
N SER A 71 -13.47 11.46 -7.75
CA SER A 71 -14.72 12.04 -8.25
C SER A 71 -15.93 11.09 -8.27
N ALA A 72 -15.70 9.80 -8.00
CA ALA A 72 -16.71 8.78 -7.78
C ALA A 72 -17.57 9.02 -6.53
N ARG A 73 -17.01 9.54 -5.42
CA ARG A 73 -17.80 9.81 -4.22
C ARG A 73 -18.71 11.04 -4.40
N ASP A 74 -18.20 12.08 -5.05
CA ASP A 74 -18.99 13.26 -5.46
C ASP A 74 -20.10 12.91 -6.47
N ALA A 75 -19.88 11.92 -7.33
CA ALA A 75 -20.91 11.44 -8.25
C ALA A 75 -21.99 10.61 -7.51
N ALA A 76 -21.60 9.84 -6.50
CA ALA A 76 -22.49 8.97 -5.73
C ALA A 76 -23.30 9.72 -4.65
N GLU A 77 -22.77 10.80 -4.07
CA GLU A 77 -23.46 11.61 -3.05
C GLU A 77 -24.33 12.74 -3.64
N ARG A 78 -24.40 12.86 -4.98
CA ARG A 78 -25.36 13.75 -5.65
C ARG A 78 -26.79 13.26 -5.43
N ILE A 79 -27.51 13.96 -4.55
CA ILE A 79 -28.95 13.81 -4.43
C ILE A 79 -29.61 14.58 -5.58
N PHE A 80 -30.27 13.85 -6.48
CA PHE A 80 -31.13 14.43 -7.50
C PHE A 80 -32.57 14.48 -6.99
N ARG A 81 -33.11 15.68 -6.75
CA ARG A 81 -34.53 15.86 -6.40
C ARG A 81 -35.23 16.56 -7.56
N LYS A 82 -36.22 15.89 -8.18
CA LYS A 82 -36.97 16.40 -9.35
C LYS A 82 -36.05 16.91 -10.49
N GLY A 83 -34.97 16.18 -10.78
CA GLY A 83 -34.04 16.50 -11.88
C GLY A 83 -33.09 17.67 -11.63
N ARG A 84 -32.99 18.19 -10.40
CA ARG A 84 -32.02 19.24 -10.04
C ARG A 84 -31.00 18.72 -9.02
N MET A 85 -29.73 19.08 -9.23
CA MET A 85 -28.60 18.76 -8.36
C MET A 85 -28.63 19.67 -7.12
N ILE A 86 -28.52 19.09 -5.93
CA ILE A 86 -28.43 19.84 -4.66
C ILE A 86 -27.04 19.60 -4.08
N PRO A 87 -26.25 20.65 -3.79
CA PRO A 87 -24.97 20.49 -3.10
C PRO A 87 -25.19 20.09 -1.64
N VAL A 88 -24.40 19.13 -1.15
CA VAL A 88 -24.42 18.71 0.25
C VAL A 88 -23.40 19.54 1.02
N GLU A 89 -23.85 20.34 1.99
CA GLU A 89 -22.94 21.03 2.92
C GLU A 89 -22.58 20.09 4.07
N HIS A 90 -21.29 19.83 4.23
CA HIS A 90 -20.75 19.11 5.37
C HIS A 90 -20.36 20.12 6.46
N ARG A 91 -20.89 19.96 7.67
CA ARG A 91 -20.65 20.81 8.84
C ARG A 91 -19.76 20.11 9.86
#